data_AF-A0A1M3LXD7-F1
#
_entry.id   AF-A0A1M3LXD7-F1
#
_cell.length_a   1.000
_cell.length_b   1.000
_cell.length_c   1.000
_cell.angle_alpha   90.00
_cell.angle_beta   90.00
_cell.angle_gamma   90.00
#
_symmetry.space_group_name_H-M   'P 1'
#
loop_
_entity.id
_entity.type
_entity.pdbx_description
1 polymer ?
#
loop_
_entity_poly.entity_id
_entity_poly.type
_entity_poly.pdbx_seq_one_letter_code
_entity_poly.pdbx_strand_id
1 'polypeptide(L)'
;MDAATSIDRRRGDGARRSQMRRRVVQASTVDPRTISLELEPDAYRVYFHDADGASDEWRLTEAASVVECLEWADRHADDRTYVLYVEIPRAGGERLLARLSGTDPNET
;
A
#
# COMPACT_ATOMS: atom_id res chain seq x y z
N MET A 1 61.79 9.00 -21.91
CA MET A 1 61.84 8.12 -20.72
C MET A 1 61.23 8.91 -19.58
N ASP A 2 59.96 8.76 -19.19
CA ASP A 2 58.93 7.78 -19.52
C ASP A 2 57.54 8.42 -19.51
N ALA A 3 56.61 7.75 -20.19
CA ALA A 3 55.25 8.16 -20.57
C ALA A 3 54.24 8.15 -19.39
N ALA A 4 53.31 9.11 -19.33
CA ALA A 4 51.88 9.02 -19.72
C ALA A 4 51.00 8.04 -18.93
N THR A 5 49.88 8.56 -18.38
CA THR A 5 48.48 8.07 -18.56
C THR A 5 47.60 8.26 -17.31
N SER A 6 46.62 9.15 -17.45
CA SER A 6 45.17 9.01 -17.15
C SER A 6 44.73 8.04 -16.04
N ILE A 7 43.83 8.50 -15.16
CA ILE A 7 42.42 8.02 -15.15
C ILE A 7 41.63 8.86 -14.12
N ASP A 8 40.72 9.66 -14.69
CA ASP A 8 39.52 10.19 -14.06
C ASP A 8 38.66 9.05 -13.48
N ARG A 9 38.28 9.16 -12.21
CA ARG A 9 37.14 8.42 -11.65
C ARG A 9 36.30 9.33 -10.78
N ARG A 10 35.54 10.22 -11.42
CA ARG A 10 34.18 10.49 -10.95
C ARG A 10 33.38 9.19 -10.97
N ARG A 11 32.74 8.83 -9.85
CA ARG A 11 31.36 8.30 -9.72
C ARG A 11 31.23 7.43 -8.48
N GLY A 12 30.35 7.85 -7.60
CA GLY A 12 29.77 7.01 -6.56
C GLY A 12 28.58 7.67 -5.87
N ASP A 13 27.97 8.68 -6.50
CA ASP A 13 26.78 9.35 -5.99
C ASP A 13 25.73 9.24 -7.11
N GLY A 14 24.75 8.35 -6.94
CA GLY A 14 23.76 8.07 -7.98
C GLY A 14 23.53 6.60 -8.29
N ALA A 15 23.19 5.77 -7.31
CA ALA A 15 22.60 4.47 -7.57
C ALA A 15 21.78 4.01 -6.36
N ARG A 16 20.55 4.52 -6.23
CA ARG A 16 19.42 3.89 -5.52
C ARG A 16 18.13 4.72 -5.49
N ARG A 17 18.03 5.81 -6.26
CA ARG A 17 16.73 6.24 -6.77
C ARG A 17 16.27 5.22 -7.80
N SER A 18 15.82 4.06 -7.31
CA SER A 18 15.02 3.13 -8.09
C SER A 18 13.94 3.97 -8.73
N GLN A 19 13.97 4.06 -10.06
CA GLN A 19 12.88 4.63 -10.83
C GLN A 19 11.66 3.75 -10.54
N MET A 20 10.95 4.06 -9.46
CA MET A 20 9.58 3.63 -9.29
C MET A 20 8.85 4.21 -10.48
N ARG A 21 8.70 3.39 -11.54
CA ARG A 21 7.97 3.79 -12.73
C ARG A 21 6.57 4.10 -12.25
N ARG A 22 6.29 5.39 -12.09
CA ARG A 22 4.97 5.87 -11.73
C ARG A 22 4.04 5.34 -12.81
N ARG A 23 3.28 4.30 -12.49
CA ARG A 23 2.28 3.76 -13.41
C ARG A 23 1.37 4.92 -13.80
N VAL A 24 1.16 5.10 -15.10
CA VAL A 24 0.23 6.13 -15.57
C VAL A 24 -1.17 5.61 -15.27
N VAL A 25 -1.84 6.26 -14.32
CA VAL A 25 -3.26 6.01 -14.05
C VAL A 25 -4.05 6.34 -15.31
N GLN A 26 -4.87 5.41 -15.77
CA GLN A 26 -5.79 5.61 -16.89
C GLN A 26 -7.14 6.06 -16.34
N ALA A 27 -7.76 7.06 -16.96
CA ALA A 27 -9.03 7.62 -16.53
C ALA A 27 -10.04 7.68 -17.68
N SER A 28 -11.30 7.38 -17.38
CA SER A 28 -12.46 7.54 -18.26
C SER A 28 -13.64 8.09 -17.47
N THR A 29 -14.59 8.73 -18.16
CA THR A 29 -15.84 9.19 -17.54
C THR A 29 -16.76 8.00 -17.25
N VAL A 30 -17.51 8.07 -16.15
CA VAL A 30 -18.52 7.07 -15.76
C VAL A 30 -19.89 7.75 -15.58
N ASP A 31 -20.98 7.04 -15.88
CA ASP A 31 -22.33 7.50 -15.53
C ASP A 31 -22.62 7.12 -14.07
N PRO A 32 -22.80 8.07 -13.15
CA PRO A 32 -23.05 7.74 -11.74
C PRO A 32 -24.32 6.91 -11.53
N ARG A 33 -25.24 6.89 -12.50
CA ARG A 33 -26.49 6.09 -12.44
C ARG A 33 -26.25 4.58 -12.57
N THR A 34 -25.02 4.15 -12.82
CA THR A 34 -24.69 2.71 -12.87
C THR A 34 -24.50 2.08 -11.49
N ILE A 35 -24.47 2.87 -10.41
CA ILE A 35 -24.30 2.37 -9.04
C ILE A 35 -25.64 1.84 -8.54
N SER A 36 -25.68 0.57 -8.13
CA SER A 36 -26.87 -0.10 -7.57
C SER A 36 -26.83 -0.25 -6.05
N LEU A 37 -25.68 -0.02 -5.42
CA LEU A 37 -25.47 -0.20 -3.99
C LEU A 37 -24.30 0.67 -3.52
N GLU A 38 -24.50 1.34 -2.39
CA GLU A 38 -23.48 2.03 -1.60
C GLU A 38 -23.52 1.46 -0.19
N LEU A 39 -22.35 1.21 0.40
CA LEU A 39 -22.22 0.57 1.71
C LEU A 39 -21.31 1.40 2.59
N GLU A 40 -21.76 1.65 3.81
CA GLU A 40 -20.91 2.12 4.89
C GLU A 40 -20.15 0.91 5.46
N PRO A 41 -18.81 0.95 5.48
CA PRO A 41 -18.03 -0.14 6.03
C PRO A 41 -18.14 -0.18 7.55
N ASP A 42 -18.17 -1.39 8.12
CA ASP A 42 -18.25 -1.56 9.57
C ASP A 42 -16.92 -1.22 10.28
N ALA A 43 -15.81 -1.51 9.60
CA ALA A 43 -14.45 -1.36 10.09
C ALA A 43 -13.43 -1.50 8.95
N TYR A 44 -12.19 -1.11 9.26
CA TYR A 44 -11.02 -1.39 8.43
C TYR A 44 -10.10 -2.39 9.13
N ARG A 45 -9.23 -3.05 8.36
CA ARG A 45 -8.16 -3.88 8.92
C ARG A 45 -6.81 -3.45 8.39
N VAL A 46 -5.82 -3.37 9.26
CA VAL A 46 -4.43 -3.12 8.90
C VAL A 46 -3.59 -4.28 9.38
N TYR A 47 -2.92 -4.95 8.43
CA TYR A 47 -2.01 -6.05 8.73
C TYR A 47 -0.60 -5.55 8.48
N PHE A 48 0.20 -5.45 9.53
CA PHE A 48 1.61 -5.09 9.43
C PHE A 48 2.45 -6.35 9.23
N HIS A 49 3.37 -6.32 8.29
CA HIS A 49 4.26 -7.44 7.98
C HIS A 49 5.71 -7.07 8.23
N ASP A 50 6.42 -7.90 9.00
CA ASP A 50 7.86 -7.79 9.16
C ASP A 50 8.62 -8.39 7.97
N ALA A 51 9.96 -8.33 8.04
CA ALA A 51 10.84 -8.82 6.98
C ALA A 51 10.83 -10.36 6.85
N ASP A 52 10.42 -11.08 7.89
CA ASP A 52 10.37 -12.54 7.93
C ASP A 52 8.98 -13.07 7.52
N GLY A 53 8.03 -12.17 7.25
CA GLY A 53 6.68 -12.47 6.76
C GLY A 53 5.64 -12.67 7.86
N ALA A 54 6.01 -12.50 9.14
CA ALA A 54 5.06 -12.55 10.25
C ALA A 54 4.16 -11.30 10.23
N SER A 55 2.92 -11.46 10.67
CA SER A 55 1.90 -10.41 10.60
C SER A 55 1.30 -10.05 11.97
N ASP A 56 1.18 -8.75 12.23
CA ASP A 56 0.39 -8.18 13.32
C ASP A 56 -0.90 -7.56 12.76
N GLU A 57 -2.05 -8.09 13.19
CA GLU A 57 -3.36 -7.75 12.63
C GLU A 57 -4.15 -6.81 13.55
N TRP A 58 -4.62 -5.69 12.99
CA TRP A 58 -5.40 -4.68 13.71
C TRP A 58 -6.74 -4.42 13.03
N ARG A 59 -7.79 -4.28 13.82
CA ARG A 59 -9.11 -3.84 13.36
C ARG A 59 -9.35 -2.41 13.81
N LEU A 60 -9.55 -1.51 12.84
CA LEU A 60 -9.80 -0.09 13.08
C LEU A 60 -11.29 0.18 12.99
N THR A 61 -11.84 0.70 14.09
CA THR A 61 -13.23 1.16 14.18
C THR A 61 -13.26 2.68 14.28
N GLU A 62 -14.37 3.30 13.90
CA GLU A 62 -14.61 4.75 14.01
C GLU A 62 -13.73 5.64 13.12
N ALA A 63 -12.91 5.06 12.23
CA ALA A 63 -12.23 5.83 11.19
C ALA A 63 -13.25 6.42 10.22
N ALA A 64 -13.17 7.72 9.99
CA ALA A 64 -14.07 8.46 9.12
C ALA A 64 -13.78 8.25 7.62
N SER A 65 -12.58 7.75 7.27
CA SER A 65 -12.21 7.51 5.88
C SER A 65 -11.04 6.54 5.70
N VAL A 66 -10.89 6.04 4.45
CA VAL A 66 -9.71 5.30 4.01
C VAL A 66 -8.42 6.11 4.21
N VAL A 67 -8.47 7.42 3.99
CA VAL A 67 -7.30 8.30 4.13
C VAL A 67 -6.83 8.32 5.58
N GLU A 68 -7.75 8.45 6.53
CA GLU A 68 -7.43 8.40 7.96
C GLU A 68 -6.83 7.05 8.37
N CYS A 69 -7.32 5.95 7.81
CA CYS A 69 -6.73 4.62 8.06
C CYS A 69 -5.30 4.52 7.52
N LEU A 70 -5.01 5.07 6.34
CA LEU A 70 -3.67 5.10 5.78
C LEU A 70 -2.73 5.95 6.65
N GLU A 71 -3.17 7.12 7.11
CA GLU A 71 -2.40 7.97 8.02
C GLU A 71 -2.17 7.31 9.39
N TRP A 72 -3.16 6.56 9.89
CA TRP A 72 -2.98 5.75 11.09
C TRP A 72 -1.95 4.65 10.85
N ALA A 73 -2.04 3.91 9.75
CA ALA A 73 -1.11 2.84 9.42
C ALA A 73 0.32 3.34 9.26
N ASP A 74 0.52 4.46 8.53
CA ASP A 74 1.84 5.07 8.33
C ASP A 74 2.50 5.47 9.66
N ARG A 75 1.72 5.91 10.66
CA ARG A 75 2.24 6.29 11.98
C ARG A 75 2.60 5.09 12.87
N HIS A 76 2.04 3.91 12.62
CA HIS A 76 2.23 2.71 13.45
C HIS A 76 3.03 1.60 12.73
N ALA A 77 3.38 1.82 11.46
CA ALA A 77 4.14 0.87 10.67
C ALA A 77 5.56 0.66 11.22
N ASP A 78 6.16 1.69 11.81
CA ASP A 78 7.59 1.74 12.11
C ASP A 78 8.38 1.39 10.83
N ASP A 79 9.17 0.30 10.84
CA ASP A 79 9.93 -0.19 9.68
C ASP A 79 9.23 -1.32 8.91
N ARG A 80 7.96 -1.62 9.23
CA ARG A 80 7.18 -2.70 8.62
C ARG A 80 6.42 -2.23 7.39
N THR A 81 6.09 -3.17 6.50
CA THR A 81 5.09 -2.91 5.45
C THR A 81 3.69 -3.18 5.99
N TYR A 82 2.65 -2.70 5.32
CA TYR A 82 1.29 -3.03 5.71
C TYR A 82 0.35 -3.21 4.51
N VAL A 83 -0.73 -3.95 4.76
CA VAL A 83 -1.87 -4.08 3.85
C VAL A 83 -3.11 -3.55 4.55
N LEU A 84 -3.84 -2.68 3.85
CA LEU A 84 -5.11 -2.12 4.33
C LEU A 84 -6.27 -2.81 3.65
N TYR A 85 -7.24 -3.23 4.44
CA TYR A 85 -8.49 -3.82 3.99
C TYR A 85 -9.70 -3.08 4.57
N VAL A 86 -10.85 -3.27 3.93
CA VAL A 86 -12.17 -2.86 4.46
C VAL A 86 -13.04 -4.08 4.74
N GLU A 87 -13.70 -4.09 5.89
CA GLU A 87 -14.72 -5.08 6.25
C GLU A 87 -16.08 -4.64 5.69
N ILE A 88 -16.61 -5.43 4.75
CA ILE A 88 -17.89 -5.15 4.09
C ILE A 88 -18.93 -6.14 4.63
N PRO A 89 -20.07 -5.66 5.15
CA PRO A 89 -21.14 -6.55 5.61
C PRO A 89 -21.77 -7.31 4.44
N ARG A 90 -22.04 -8.60 4.63
CA ARG A 90 -22.78 -9.44 3.68
C ARG A 90 -24.05 -9.99 4.34
N ALA A 91 -25.09 -10.19 3.54
CA ALA A 91 -26.30 -10.86 3.99
C ALA A 91 -25.95 -12.24 4.61
N GLY A 92 -26.60 -12.58 5.73
CA GLY A 92 -26.33 -13.83 6.46
C GLY A 92 -25.26 -13.72 7.55
N GLY A 93 -24.73 -12.53 7.83
CA GLY A 93 -23.75 -12.31 8.91
C GLY A 93 -22.30 -12.61 8.54
N GLU A 94 -22.06 -13.04 7.30
CA GLU A 94 -20.71 -13.13 6.73
C GLU A 94 -20.09 -11.73 6.55
N ARG A 95 -18.77 -11.65 6.67
CA ARG A 95 -18.00 -10.41 6.42
C ARG A 95 -17.08 -10.66 5.24
N LEU A 96 -17.13 -9.78 4.24
CA LEU A 96 -16.19 -9.78 3.13
C LEU A 96 -15.03 -8.84 3.48
N LEU A 97 -13.82 -9.21 3.03
CA LEU A 97 -12.63 -8.39 3.20
C LEU A 97 -12.13 -7.97 1.82
N ALA A 98 -12.14 -6.67 1.54
CA ALA A 98 -11.62 -6.12 0.28
C ALA A 98 -10.32 -5.37 0.54
N ARG A 99 -9.26 -5.69 -0.21
CA ARG A 99 -7.97 -4.99 -0.14
C ARG A 99 -8.09 -3.60 -0.77
N LEU A 100 -7.66 -2.59 -0.02
CA LEU A 100 -7.64 -1.19 -0.44
C LEU A 100 -6.23 -0.70 -0.82
N SER A 101 -5.20 -1.15 -0.09
CA SER A 101 -3.82 -0.73 -0.31
C SER A 101 -2.82 -1.80 0.13
N GLY A 102 -1.60 -1.74 -0.40
CA GLY A 102 -0.51 -2.66 -0.09
C GLY A 102 -0.54 -3.94 -0.92
N THR A 103 0.41 -4.82 -0.62
CA THR A 103 0.49 -6.18 -1.18
C THR A 103 0.84 -7.09 -0.02
N ASP A 104 0.07 -8.16 0.14
CA ASP A 104 0.34 -9.14 1.18
C ASP A 104 1.54 -9.96 0.73
N PRO A 105 2.67 -9.94 1.47
CA PRO A 105 3.87 -10.67 1.09
C PRO A 105 3.65 -12.19 1.07
N ASN A 106 2.57 -12.69 1.68
CA ASN A 106 2.20 -14.09 1.71
C ASN A 106 1.15 -14.47 0.63
N GLU A 107 0.66 -13.52 -0.16
CA GLU A 107 -0.25 -13.81 -1.28
C GLU A 107 0.52 -14.57 -2.38
N THR A 108 0.08 -15.81 -2.66
CA THR A 108 0.71 -16.72 -3.63
C THR A 108 0.06 -16.64 -5.00
#